data_AF-A0A4U6TLR2-F1
#
_entry.id   AF-A0A4U6TLR2-F1
#
_cell.length_a   1.000
_cell.length_b   1.000
_cell.length_c   1.000
_cell.angle_alpha   90.00
_cell.angle_beta   90.00
_cell.angle_gamma   90.00
#
_symmetry.space_group_name_H-M   'P 1'
#
loop_
_entity.id
_entity.type
_entity.pdbx_description
1 polymer ?
#
loop_
_entity_poly.entity_id
_entity_poly.type
_entity_poly.pdbx_seq_one_letter_code
_entity_poly.pdbx_strand_id
1 'polypeptide(L)'
;MGSRTSPPHDYLHMHVEQLRRRHQSLSELTYARDEDAKLETTRARLSNILKRHEDLKERLSRDSDKLIFERLQKEFEAARAAQTEEISIDDDDWNDGLLATIREKVHMEADRKAMANQVNVPADLPFQSKTTYRIRNKVIYCLDGARIGIQYETFFAGEPCEIFHCVLESKSFLEKMTVIEHTLPFFLPIRELESDLLSSNAIKFIDHLEEILQAYIDRREQVRLIKELYGNQIGELFHSLPYNVIEFVLEDFE
;
A
#
# COMPACT_ATOMS: atom_id res chain seq x y z
N MET A 1 -80.72 2.75 46.74
CA MET A 1 -79.84 3.47 45.79
C MET A 1 -78.41 3.00 46.02
N GLY A 2 -77.87 2.18 45.12
CA GLY A 2 -76.51 1.63 45.25
C GLY A 2 -75.50 2.53 44.54
N SER A 3 -74.60 3.15 45.30
CA SER A 3 -73.49 3.97 44.80
C SER A 3 -72.36 3.06 44.29
N ARG A 4 -72.12 3.10 42.98
CA ARG A 4 -70.92 2.54 42.36
C ARG A 4 -69.73 3.46 42.69
N THR A 5 -68.77 2.96 43.45
CA THR A 5 -67.47 3.61 43.63
C THR A 5 -66.59 3.30 42.42
N SER A 6 -66.27 4.33 41.64
CA SER A 6 -65.26 4.30 40.57
C SER A 6 -63.85 4.16 41.18
N PRO A 7 -62.93 3.41 40.55
CA PRO A 7 -61.59 3.22 41.08
C PRO A 7 -60.76 4.51 40.94
N PRO A 8 -59.74 4.72 41.81
CA PRO A 8 -58.99 5.97 41.85
C PRO A 8 -58.14 6.17 40.58
N HIS A 9 -58.21 7.38 40.04
CA HIS A 9 -57.62 7.82 38.76
C HIS A 9 -56.09 7.62 38.67
N ASP A 10 -55.38 7.52 39.80
CA ASP A 10 -53.91 7.39 39.85
C ASP A 10 -53.39 6.01 39.41
N TYR A 11 -54.17 4.94 39.58
CA TYR A 11 -53.75 3.59 39.18
C TYR A 11 -53.68 3.44 37.65
N LEU A 12 -54.57 4.13 36.92
CA LEU A 12 -54.56 4.11 35.46
C LEU A 12 -53.37 4.90 34.89
N HIS A 13 -53.00 6.02 35.53
CA HIS A 13 -51.86 6.84 35.08
C HIS A 13 -50.52 6.12 35.29
N MET A 14 -50.32 5.46 36.45
CA MET A 14 -49.14 4.63 36.68
C MET A 14 -49.04 3.46 35.69
N HIS A 15 -50.17 2.81 35.38
CA HIS A 15 -50.18 1.67 34.47
C HIS A 15 -49.82 2.08 33.03
N VAL A 16 -50.30 3.25 32.59
CA VAL A 16 -49.98 3.82 31.26
C VAL A 16 -48.51 4.23 31.17
N GLU A 17 -47.93 4.83 32.22
CA GLU A 17 -46.48 5.11 32.25
C GLU A 17 -45.64 3.84 32.23
N GLN A 18 -46.04 2.80 32.96
CA GLN A 18 -45.32 1.53 33.00
C GLN A 18 -45.36 0.81 31.65
N LEU A 19 -46.49 0.89 30.94
CA LEU A 19 -46.62 0.38 29.56
C LEU A 19 -45.77 1.20 28.58
N ARG A 20 -45.72 2.53 28.72
CA ARG A 20 -44.90 3.40 27.87
C ARG A 20 -43.40 3.14 28.05
N ARG A 21 -42.93 2.95 29.29
CA ARG A 21 -41.52 2.59 29.58
C ARG A 21 -41.16 1.21 29.05
N ARG A 22 -42.07 0.23 29.15
CA ARG A 22 -41.88 -1.09 28.52
C ARG A 22 -41.81 -1.00 27.00
N HIS A 23 -42.63 -0.15 26.38
CA HIS A 23 -42.62 0.02 24.93
C HIS A 23 -41.35 0.73 24.44
N GLN A 24 -40.85 1.72 25.18
CA GLN A 24 -39.57 2.38 24.92
C GLN A 24 -38.39 1.41 25.08
N SER A 25 -38.36 0.64 26.17
CA SER A 25 -37.35 -0.40 26.39
C SER A 25 -37.38 -1.49 25.31
N LEU A 26 -38.56 -1.95 24.90
CA LEU A 26 -38.71 -2.91 23.79
C LEU A 26 -38.23 -2.32 22.47
N SER A 27 -38.54 -1.05 22.19
CA SER A 27 -38.08 -0.34 21.00
C SER A 27 -36.56 -0.20 20.95
N GLU A 28 -35.94 0.16 22.09
CA GLU A 28 -34.49 0.25 22.24
C GLU A 28 -33.82 -1.12 22.07
N LEU A 29 -34.39 -2.18 22.65
CA LEU A 29 -33.93 -3.55 22.48
C LEU A 29 -34.04 -4.04 21.03
N THR A 30 -35.12 -3.71 20.31
CA THR A 30 -35.24 -4.02 18.88
C THR A 30 -34.25 -3.23 18.03
N TYR A 31 -34.01 -1.96 18.35
CA TYR A 31 -33.04 -1.13 17.63
C TYR A 31 -31.61 -1.64 17.84
N ALA A 32 -31.25 -1.98 19.08
CA ALA A 32 -29.96 -2.59 19.41
C ALA A 32 -29.77 -3.93 18.69
N ARG A 33 -30.81 -4.78 18.68
CA ARG A 33 -30.77 -6.09 17.98
C ARG A 33 -30.65 -5.95 16.47
N ASP A 34 -31.29 -4.96 15.87
CA ASP A 34 -31.19 -4.69 14.43
C ASP A 34 -29.82 -4.13 14.05
N GLU A 35 -29.23 -3.27 14.89
CA GLU A 35 -27.84 -2.81 14.72
C GLU A 35 -26.84 -3.95 14.89
N ASP A 36 -27.01 -4.82 15.89
CA ASP A 36 -26.18 -6.03 16.07
C ASP A 36 -26.28 -6.96 14.85
N ALA A 37 -27.47 -7.17 14.29
CA ALA A 37 -27.67 -7.99 13.10
C ALA A 37 -27.01 -7.38 11.85
N LYS A 38 -27.06 -6.05 11.69
CA LYS A 38 -26.35 -5.33 10.61
C LYS A 38 -24.84 -5.41 10.78
N LEU A 39 -24.35 -5.27 12.01
CA LEU A 39 -22.93 -5.40 12.35
C LEU A 39 -22.43 -6.80 12.01
N GLU A 40 -23.19 -7.82 12.39
CA GLU A 40 -22.86 -9.23 12.14
C GLU A 40 -22.88 -9.56 10.63
N THR A 41 -23.84 -8.99 9.90
CA THR A 41 -23.88 -9.09 8.43
C THR A 41 -22.65 -8.42 7.81
N THR A 42 -22.22 -7.29 8.36
CA THR A 42 -21.04 -6.55 7.89
C THR A 42 -19.76 -7.34 8.18
N ARG A 43 -19.61 -7.91 9.39
CA ARG A 43 -18.53 -8.82 9.76
C ARG A 43 -18.46 -10.04 8.86
N ALA A 44 -19.60 -10.69 8.59
CA ALA A 44 -19.65 -11.85 7.71
C ALA A 44 -19.24 -11.50 6.27
N ARG A 45 -19.65 -10.34 5.76
CA ARG A 45 -19.22 -9.85 4.44
C ARG A 45 -17.73 -9.54 4.41
N LEU A 46 -17.21 -8.90 5.46
CA LEU A 46 -15.79 -8.61 5.62
C LEU A 46 -14.98 -9.92 5.64
N SER A 47 -15.32 -10.85 6.53
CA SER A 47 -14.67 -12.16 6.66
C SER A 47 -14.57 -12.91 5.32
N ASN A 48 -15.65 -12.89 4.53
CA ASN A 48 -15.64 -13.49 3.19
C ASN A 48 -14.69 -12.77 2.21
N ILE A 49 -14.63 -11.43 2.25
CA ILE A 49 -13.70 -10.65 1.44
C ILE A 49 -12.25 -11.02 1.79
N LEU A 50 -11.97 -11.14 3.09
CA LEU A 50 -10.64 -11.41 3.61
C LEU A 50 -10.15 -12.80 3.27
N LYS A 51 -11.05 -13.79 3.39
CA LYS A 51 -10.77 -15.15 2.95
C LYS A 51 -10.44 -15.20 1.45
N ARG A 52 -11.22 -14.50 0.61
CA ARG A 52 -10.92 -14.38 -0.83
C ARG A 52 -9.60 -13.67 -1.09
N HIS A 53 -9.24 -12.70 -0.25
CA HIS A 53 -7.96 -11.99 -0.35
C HIS A 53 -6.79 -12.88 0.07
N GLU A 54 -6.92 -13.72 1.09
CA GLU A 54 -5.88 -14.67 1.48
C GLU A 54 -5.71 -15.75 0.40
N ASP A 55 -6.81 -16.29 -0.14
CA ASP A 55 -6.77 -17.21 -1.28
C ASP A 55 -6.11 -16.54 -2.51
N LEU A 56 -6.41 -15.26 -2.75
CA LEU A 56 -5.79 -14.50 -3.84
C LEU A 56 -4.29 -14.27 -3.58
N LYS A 57 -3.91 -13.96 -2.34
CA LYS A 57 -2.51 -13.81 -1.92
C LYS A 57 -1.74 -15.10 -2.08
N GLU A 58 -2.30 -16.25 -1.69
CA GLU A 58 -1.67 -17.57 -1.89
C GLU A 58 -1.52 -17.88 -3.39
N ARG A 59 -2.56 -17.60 -4.19
CA ARG A 59 -2.55 -17.81 -5.65
C ARG A 59 -1.62 -16.87 -6.41
N LEU A 60 -1.39 -15.65 -5.90
CA LEU A 60 -0.46 -14.68 -6.48
C LEU A 60 0.96 -14.87 -5.94
N SER A 61 1.11 -15.41 -4.73
CA SER A 61 2.37 -15.91 -4.16
C SER A 61 2.85 -17.21 -4.85
N ARG A 62 2.72 -17.29 -6.18
CA ARG A 62 3.37 -18.35 -6.96
C ARG A 62 4.86 -18.14 -6.93
N ASP A 63 5.61 -19.24 -7.05
CA ASP A 63 7.08 -19.22 -7.09
C ASP A 63 7.66 -18.20 -8.09
N SER A 64 6.92 -17.86 -9.15
CA SER A 64 7.30 -16.82 -10.11
C SER A 64 7.55 -15.46 -9.45
N ASP A 65 6.70 -15.04 -8.53
CA ASP A 65 6.76 -13.71 -7.93
C ASP A 65 7.88 -13.65 -6.89
N LYS A 66 8.13 -14.78 -6.21
CA LYS A 66 9.29 -14.95 -5.32
C LYS A 66 10.60 -14.93 -6.10
N LEU A 67 10.66 -15.57 -7.26
CA LEU A 67 11.83 -15.53 -8.15
C LEU A 67 12.05 -14.12 -8.72
N ILE A 68 10.99 -13.40 -9.10
CA ILE A 68 11.08 -12.00 -9.54
C ILE A 68 11.60 -11.13 -8.40
N PHE A 69 11.05 -11.28 -7.19
CA PHE A 69 11.50 -10.55 -6.01
C PHE A 69 12.98 -10.77 -5.73
N GLU A 70 13.42 -12.03 -5.62
CA GLU A 70 14.82 -12.36 -5.34
C GLU A 70 15.77 -11.90 -6.46
N ARG A 71 15.33 -11.99 -7.71
CA ARG A 71 16.12 -11.52 -8.86
C ARG A 71 16.26 -10.00 -8.86
N LEU A 72 15.15 -9.27 -8.69
CA LEU A 72 15.17 -7.81 -8.64
C LEU A 72 16.00 -7.32 -7.46
N GLN A 73 15.82 -7.92 -6.28
CA GLN A 73 16.62 -7.61 -5.10
C GLN A 73 18.11 -7.72 -5.39
N LYS A 74 18.56 -8.83 -5.98
CA LYS A 74 19.96 -9.04 -6.39
C LYS A 74 20.42 -8.05 -7.45
N GLU A 75 19.56 -7.71 -8.41
CA GLU A 75 19.87 -6.74 -9.45
C GLU A 75 20.12 -5.34 -8.87
N PHE A 76 19.26 -4.88 -7.96
CA PHE A 76 19.43 -3.59 -7.28
C PHE A 76 20.64 -3.59 -6.34
N GLU A 77 20.89 -4.68 -5.61
CA GLU A 77 22.09 -4.85 -4.80
C GLU A 77 23.37 -4.81 -5.64
N ALA A 78 23.38 -5.48 -6.80
CA ALA A 78 24.50 -5.44 -7.73
C ALA A 78 24.67 -4.04 -8.35
N ALA A 79 23.58 -3.35 -8.67
CA ALA A 79 23.61 -1.98 -9.16
C ALA A 79 24.18 -1.02 -8.12
N ARG A 80 23.79 -1.18 -6.84
CA ARG A 80 24.33 -0.44 -5.70
C ARG A 80 25.79 -0.77 -5.43
N ALA A 81 26.20 -2.03 -5.52
CA ALA A 81 27.60 -2.43 -5.32
C ALA A 81 28.53 -1.92 -6.45
N ALA A 82 27.99 -1.81 -7.66
CA ALA A 82 28.72 -1.30 -8.82
C ALA A 82 28.61 0.24 -8.98
N GLN A 83 27.85 0.89 -8.10
CA GLN A 83 27.69 2.35 -8.06
C GLN A 83 29.05 3.01 -7.87
N THR A 84 29.33 4.04 -8.67
CA THR A 84 30.56 4.82 -8.56
C THR A 84 30.30 6.24 -8.06
N GLU A 85 29.08 6.71 -8.23
CA GLU A 85 28.68 8.09 -7.95
C GLU A 85 27.22 8.11 -7.50
N GLU A 86 26.94 8.88 -6.45
CA GLU A 86 25.59 9.19 -6.01
C GLU A 86 25.34 10.69 -6.10
N ILE A 87 24.29 11.08 -6.81
CA ILE A 87 23.86 12.47 -6.91
C ILE A 87 22.61 12.64 -6.06
N SER A 88 22.72 13.42 -4.99
CA SER A 88 21.55 13.90 -4.25
C SER A 88 20.84 14.97 -5.07
N ILE A 89 19.54 14.79 -5.25
CA ILE A 89 18.67 15.69 -6.01
C ILE A 89 17.70 16.34 -5.04
N ASP A 90 17.65 17.67 -5.07
CA ASP A 90 16.70 18.45 -4.29
C ASP A 90 15.30 18.41 -4.93
N ASP A 91 14.27 18.65 -4.13
CA ASP A 91 12.86 18.60 -4.57
C ASP A 91 12.58 19.53 -5.77
N ASP A 92 13.29 20.67 -5.86
CA ASP A 92 13.15 21.63 -6.96
C ASP A 92 13.75 21.14 -8.29
N ASP A 93 14.77 20.28 -8.22
CA ASP A 93 15.47 19.72 -9.38
C ASP A 93 14.83 18.40 -9.86
N TRP A 94 13.93 17.82 -9.06
CA TRP A 94 13.18 16.62 -9.40
C TRP A 94 12.05 16.93 -10.39
N ASN A 95 12.35 16.80 -11.70
CA ASN A 95 11.42 17.10 -12.78
C ASN A 95 11.50 16.12 -13.97
N ASP A 96 10.54 16.21 -14.90
CA ASP A 96 10.43 15.33 -16.07
C ASP A 96 11.65 15.47 -16.99
N GLY A 97 12.32 16.63 -17.00
CA GLY A 97 13.54 16.86 -17.76
C GLY A 97 14.73 16.05 -17.24
N LEU A 98 14.88 15.96 -15.91
CA LEU A 98 15.87 15.08 -15.29
C LEU A 98 15.57 13.62 -15.63
N LEU A 99 14.32 13.18 -15.50
CA LEU A 99 13.93 11.81 -15.82
C LEU A 99 14.12 11.48 -17.30
N ALA A 100 13.86 12.44 -18.21
CA ALA A 100 14.14 12.29 -19.64
C ALA A 100 15.64 12.14 -19.92
N THR A 101 16.50 12.85 -19.18
CA THR A 101 17.96 12.74 -19.27
C THR A 101 18.44 11.35 -18.79
N ILE A 102 17.89 10.85 -17.68
CA ILE A 102 18.16 9.49 -17.19
C ILE A 102 17.73 8.46 -18.22
N ARG A 103 16.55 8.64 -18.81
CA ARG A 103 16.02 7.79 -19.87
C ARG A 103 16.92 7.77 -21.10
N GLU A 104 17.38 8.91 -21.57
CA GLU A 104 18.33 9.00 -22.69
C GLU A 104 19.63 8.25 -22.38
N LYS A 105 20.17 8.42 -21.16
CA LYS A 105 21.39 7.75 -20.70
C LYS A 105 21.27 6.22 -20.75
N VAL A 106 20.16 5.64 -20.26
CA VAL A 106 19.97 4.18 -20.27
C VAL A 106 19.78 3.62 -21.68
N HIS A 107 19.17 4.39 -22.59
CA HIS A 107 19.05 4.02 -24.00
C HIS A 107 20.40 4.04 -24.72
N MET A 108 21.17 5.13 -24.57
CA MET A 108 22.50 5.24 -25.18
C MET A 108 23.45 4.12 -24.70
N GLU A 109 23.38 3.76 -23.41
CA GLU A 109 24.18 2.67 -22.86
C GLU A 109 23.75 1.30 -23.41
N ALA A 110 22.44 1.07 -23.56
CA ALA A 110 21.92 -0.17 -24.15
C ALA A 110 22.35 -0.33 -25.61
N ASP A 111 22.22 0.73 -26.41
CA ASP A 111 22.64 0.73 -27.83
C ASP A 111 24.14 0.53 -27.96
N ARG A 112 24.94 1.18 -27.10
CA ARG A 112 26.40 0.99 -27.06
C ARG A 112 26.78 -0.45 -26.74
N LYS A 113 26.17 -1.06 -25.72
CA LYS A 113 26.41 -2.47 -25.38
C LYS A 113 26.00 -3.41 -26.51
N ALA A 114 24.89 -3.11 -27.19
CA ALA A 114 24.45 -3.89 -28.36
C ALA A 114 25.48 -3.81 -29.51
N MET A 115 26.08 -2.64 -29.76
CA MET A 115 27.14 -2.48 -30.77
C MET A 115 28.47 -3.12 -30.35
N ALA A 116 28.87 -3.02 -29.08
CA ALA A 116 30.09 -3.63 -28.55
C ALA A 116 30.03 -5.17 -28.58
N ASN A 117 28.84 -5.77 -28.43
CA ASN A 117 28.66 -7.21 -28.59
C ASN A 117 28.80 -7.68 -30.05
N GLN A 118 28.71 -6.77 -31.04
CA GLN A 118 28.86 -7.08 -32.47
C GLN A 118 30.29 -6.89 -32.98
N VAL A 119 31.10 -6.04 -32.32
CA VAL A 119 32.47 -5.74 -32.72
C VAL A 119 33.37 -5.98 -31.51
N ASN A 120 34.28 -6.95 -31.58
CA ASN A 120 35.30 -7.26 -30.54
C ASN A 120 36.25 -6.07 -30.30
N VAL A 121 35.74 -4.94 -29.81
CA VAL A 121 36.50 -3.76 -29.41
C VAL A 121 36.67 -3.83 -27.89
N PRO A 122 37.88 -3.59 -27.35
CA PRO A 122 38.11 -3.58 -25.91
C PRO A 122 37.17 -2.60 -25.21
N ALA A 123 36.58 -3.02 -24.10
CA ALA A 123 35.63 -2.28 -23.27
C ALA A 123 36.27 -1.15 -22.43
N ASP A 124 37.31 -0.50 -22.97
CA ASP A 124 38.11 0.49 -22.26
C ASP A 124 37.78 1.90 -22.76
N LEU A 125 36.69 2.49 -22.23
CA LEU A 125 36.50 3.95 -22.13
C LEU A 125 35.57 4.29 -20.94
N PRO A 126 35.77 5.46 -20.30
CA PRO A 126 35.40 5.76 -18.91
C PRO A 126 33.92 6.08 -18.67
N PHE A 127 33.01 5.54 -19.49
CA PHE A 127 31.56 5.69 -19.30
C PHE A 127 30.98 4.75 -18.23
N GLN A 128 31.84 4.02 -17.52
CA GLN A 128 31.48 3.09 -16.46
C GLN A 128 31.07 3.77 -15.15
N SER A 129 30.87 5.10 -15.12
CA SER A 129 30.29 5.71 -13.93
C SER A 129 28.81 5.34 -13.81
N LYS A 130 28.53 4.33 -12.98
CA LYS A 130 27.17 3.97 -12.58
C LYS A 130 26.71 5.01 -11.57
N THR A 131 26.25 6.14 -12.12
CA THR A 131 25.59 7.21 -11.37
C THR A 131 24.21 6.73 -10.94
N THR A 132 23.89 6.93 -9.67
CA THR A 132 22.53 6.81 -9.13
C THR A 132 22.06 8.18 -8.63
N TYR A 133 20.75 8.39 -8.65
CA TYR A 133 20.14 9.65 -8.24
C TYR A 133 19.29 9.41 -7.01
N ARG A 134 19.58 10.09 -5.89
CA ARG A 134 18.80 9.99 -4.65
C ARG A 134 17.92 11.21 -4.49
N ILE A 135 16.61 11.00 -4.41
CA ILE A 135 15.59 12.02 -4.17
C ILE A 135 14.84 11.59 -2.91
N ARG A 136 15.12 12.24 -1.77
CA ARG A 136 14.55 11.87 -0.46
C ARG A 136 14.68 10.36 -0.19
N ASN A 137 13.56 9.65 -0.09
CA ASN A 137 13.49 8.21 0.20
C ASN A 137 13.45 7.35 -1.08
N LYS A 138 13.75 7.94 -2.24
CA LYS A 138 13.77 7.25 -3.53
C LYS A 138 15.17 7.25 -4.10
N VAL A 139 15.59 6.12 -4.67
CA VAL A 139 16.87 6.01 -5.39
C VAL A 139 16.62 5.49 -6.80
N ILE A 140 17.08 6.25 -7.80
CA ILE A 140 16.95 5.95 -9.22
C ILE A 140 18.26 5.34 -9.73
N TYR A 141 18.14 4.17 -10.33
CA TYR A 141 19.21 3.37 -10.90
C TYR A 141 19.10 3.32 -12.42
N CYS A 142 20.22 3.56 -13.10
CA CYS A 142 20.37 3.23 -14.51
C CYS A 142 20.66 1.72 -14.64
N LEU A 143 19.64 0.93 -14.97
CA LEU A 143 19.77 -0.53 -15.12
C LEU A 143 20.12 -0.91 -16.56
N ASP A 144 20.57 -2.15 -16.73
CA ASP A 144 20.94 -2.68 -18.04
C ASP A 144 19.72 -2.89 -18.94
N GLY A 145 19.85 -2.59 -20.24
CA GLY A 145 18.79 -2.85 -21.24
C GLY A 145 17.73 -1.75 -21.35
N ALA A 146 18.13 -0.48 -21.29
CA ALA A 146 17.21 0.67 -21.36
C ALA A 146 16.14 0.69 -20.25
N ARG A 147 16.52 0.16 -19.07
CA ARG A 147 15.65 0.07 -17.88
C ARG A 147 16.03 1.12 -16.85
N ILE A 148 15.03 1.70 -16.21
CA ILE A 148 15.17 2.62 -15.08
C ILE A 148 14.66 1.88 -13.84
N GLY A 149 15.55 1.62 -12.90
CA GLY A 149 15.21 1.04 -11.60
C GLY A 149 14.87 2.13 -10.60
N ILE A 150 13.80 1.95 -9.85
CA ILE A 150 13.41 2.84 -8.76
C ILE A 150 13.34 2.00 -7.49
N GLN A 151 14.04 2.46 -6.47
CA GLN A 151 14.00 1.91 -5.14
C GLN A 151 13.28 2.89 -4.23
N TYR A 152 12.24 2.42 -3.54
CA TYR A 152 11.51 3.13 -2.51
C TYR A 152 11.96 2.62 -1.14
N GLU A 153 12.57 3.49 -0.36
CA GLU A 153 12.89 3.26 1.05
C GLU A 153 11.68 3.75 1.87
N THR A 154 11.15 2.91 2.73
CA THR A 154 10.01 3.28 3.59
C THR A 154 10.47 3.39 5.04
N PHE A 155 9.80 4.24 5.81
CA PHE A 155 10.18 4.51 7.20
C PHE A 155 8.95 4.56 8.10
N PHE A 156 9.09 4.18 9.36
CA PHE A 156 8.05 4.40 10.36
C PHE A 156 8.68 4.96 11.63
N ALA A 157 8.17 6.10 12.10
CA ALA A 157 8.71 6.79 13.27
C ALA A 157 10.24 7.07 13.21
N GLY A 158 10.78 7.25 12.01
CA GLY A 158 12.22 7.49 11.77
C GLY A 158 13.05 6.21 11.59
N GLU A 159 12.48 5.04 11.84
CA GLU A 159 13.16 3.75 11.64
C GLU A 159 12.90 3.21 10.22
N PRO A 160 13.92 2.65 9.55
CA PRO A 160 13.76 2.07 8.22
C PRO A 160 12.89 0.80 8.28
N CYS A 161 11.98 0.68 7.32
CA CYS A 161 11.15 -0.50 7.09
C CYS A 161 11.61 -1.25 5.83
N GLU A 162 10.70 -1.86 5.08
CA GLU A 162 11.04 -2.58 3.86
C GLU A 162 11.36 -1.64 2.70
N ILE A 163 12.19 -2.17 1.80
CA ILE A 163 12.55 -1.53 0.54
C ILE A 163 11.73 -2.18 -0.57
N PHE A 164 11.13 -1.35 -1.42
CA PHE A 164 10.39 -1.78 -2.59
C PHE A 164 11.09 -1.34 -3.87
N HIS A 165 10.92 -2.13 -4.93
CA HIS A 165 11.54 -1.89 -6.22
C HIS A 165 10.47 -1.80 -7.30
N CYS A 166 10.66 -0.90 -8.25
CA CYS A 166 9.86 -0.76 -9.46
C CYS A 166 10.81 -0.54 -10.64
N VAL A 167 10.59 -1.24 -11.74
CA VAL A 167 11.40 -1.13 -12.95
C VAL A 167 10.54 -0.62 -14.08
N LEU A 168 10.99 0.49 -14.65
CA LEU A 168 10.39 1.12 -15.81
C LEU A 168 11.23 0.79 -17.05
N GLU A 169 10.56 0.53 -18.15
CA GLU A 169 11.19 0.32 -19.45
C GLU A 169 10.47 1.15 -20.50
N SER A 170 11.22 1.57 -21.53
CA SER A 170 10.62 1.98 -22.78
C SER A 170 11.39 1.31 -23.91
N LYS A 171 10.71 0.76 -24.92
CA LYS A 171 11.40 0.06 -26.02
C LYS A 171 12.15 1.01 -26.94
N SER A 172 11.72 2.28 -26.98
CA SER A 172 12.34 3.36 -27.72
C SER A 172 12.06 4.68 -27.01
N PHE A 173 12.95 5.66 -27.19
CA PHE A 173 12.77 7.00 -26.64
C PHE A 173 11.43 7.67 -27.04
N LEU A 174 10.85 7.27 -28.17
CA LEU A 174 9.56 7.76 -28.66
C LEU A 174 8.35 6.99 -28.13
N GLU A 175 8.57 5.79 -27.57
CA GLU A 175 7.49 5.00 -26.99
C GLU A 175 7.14 5.48 -25.57
N LYS A 176 5.96 5.10 -25.08
CA LYS A 176 5.61 5.36 -23.69
C LYS A 176 6.44 4.48 -22.76
N MET A 177 6.75 5.01 -21.57
CA MET A 177 7.34 4.22 -20.50
C MET A 177 6.27 3.32 -19.88
N THR A 178 6.66 2.11 -19.47
CA THR A 178 5.76 1.12 -18.85
C THR A 178 6.42 0.46 -17.66
N VAL A 179 5.63 0.01 -16.69
CA VAL A 179 6.11 -0.79 -15.56
C VAL A 179 6.28 -2.23 -16.03
N ILE A 180 7.51 -2.75 -15.97
CA ILE A 180 7.79 -4.12 -16.40
C ILE A 180 7.85 -5.12 -15.25
N GLU A 181 8.44 -4.72 -14.12
CA GLU A 181 8.68 -5.59 -12.96
C GLU A 181 8.67 -4.76 -11.67
N HIS A 182 8.19 -5.33 -10.57
CA HIS A 182 8.18 -4.66 -9.28
C HIS A 182 8.08 -5.65 -8.11
N THR A 183 8.43 -5.19 -6.90
CA THR A 183 8.21 -5.91 -5.63
C THR A 183 7.05 -5.33 -4.81
N LEU A 184 6.32 -4.38 -5.39
CA LEU A 184 5.21 -3.66 -4.76
C LEU A 184 4.06 -4.62 -4.39
N PRO A 185 3.36 -4.40 -3.25
CA PRO A 185 2.21 -5.21 -2.89
C PRO A 185 1.11 -5.21 -3.96
N PHE A 186 0.61 -6.40 -4.31
CA PHE A 186 -0.31 -6.59 -5.43
C PHE A 186 -1.65 -5.86 -5.31
N PHE A 187 -2.05 -5.49 -4.09
CA PHE A 187 -3.29 -4.75 -3.84
C PHE A 187 -3.14 -3.25 -4.11
N LEU A 188 -1.93 -2.76 -4.41
CA LEU A 188 -1.73 -1.39 -4.83
C LEU A 188 -2.20 -1.21 -6.30
N PRO A 189 -2.80 -0.06 -6.63
CA PRO A 189 -3.40 0.21 -7.94
C PRO A 189 -2.37 0.53 -9.05
N ILE A 190 -1.29 -0.27 -9.16
CA ILE A 190 -0.13 0.04 -10.03
C ILE A 190 -0.53 0.26 -11.49
N ARG A 191 -1.43 -0.58 -12.03
CA ARG A 191 -1.89 -0.49 -13.42
C ARG A 191 -2.72 0.75 -13.71
N GLU A 192 -3.52 1.18 -12.74
CA GLU A 192 -4.35 2.37 -12.83
C GLU A 192 -3.43 3.60 -12.82
N LEU A 193 -2.48 3.65 -11.88
CA LEU A 193 -1.48 4.71 -11.80
C LEU A 193 -0.60 4.78 -13.05
N GLU A 194 -0.18 3.64 -13.59
CA GLU A 194 0.58 3.57 -14.84
C GLU A 194 -0.22 4.18 -16.00
N SER A 195 -1.50 3.81 -16.13
CA SER A 195 -2.39 4.33 -17.18
C SER A 195 -2.57 5.85 -17.06
N ASP A 196 -2.82 6.33 -15.84
CA ASP A 196 -3.27 7.70 -15.59
C ASP A 196 -2.09 8.69 -15.55
N LEU A 197 -0.97 8.28 -14.94
CA LEU A 197 0.14 9.18 -14.61
C LEU A 197 1.39 8.92 -15.45
N LEU A 198 1.80 7.67 -15.66
CA LEU A 198 3.12 7.41 -16.25
C LEU A 198 3.25 7.95 -17.69
N SER A 199 2.15 7.97 -18.44
CA SER A 199 2.10 8.51 -19.80
C SER A 199 2.09 10.03 -19.87
N SER A 200 1.61 10.70 -18.82
CA SER A 200 1.39 12.16 -18.80
C SER A 200 2.46 12.90 -18.01
N ASN A 201 2.87 12.34 -16.87
CA ASN A 201 3.87 12.87 -15.97
C ASN A 201 4.47 11.73 -15.15
N ALA A 202 5.65 11.28 -15.56
CA ALA A 202 6.27 10.10 -14.97
C ALA A 202 6.78 10.39 -13.54
N ILE A 203 7.16 11.63 -13.24
CA ILE A 203 7.52 12.05 -11.88
C ILE A 203 6.34 11.86 -10.92
N LYS A 204 5.15 12.34 -11.30
CA LYS A 204 3.92 12.21 -10.49
C LYS A 204 3.55 10.77 -10.26
N PHE A 205 3.78 9.89 -11.24
CA PHE A 205 3.62 8.46 -11.04
C PHE A 205 4.55 7.94 -9.93
N ILE A 206 5.83 8.30 -9.99
CA ILE A 206 6.85 7.87 -9.03
C ILE A 206 6.53 8.40 -7.62
N ASP A 207 6.21 9.69 -7.49
CA ASP A 207 5.92 10.32 -6.20
C ASP A 207 4.61 9.81 -5.59
N HIS A 208 3.58 9.62 -6.41
CA HIS A 208 2.31 9.08 -5.91
C HIS A 208 2.44 7.61 -5.49
N LEU A 209 3.29 6.83 -6.18
CA LEU A 209 3.60 5.47 -5.78
C LEU A 209 4.33 5.41 -4.43
N GLU A 210 5.26 6.33 -4.16
CA GLU A 210 5.87 6.47 -2.84
C GLU A 210 4.83 6.80 -1.76
N GLU A 211 3.93 7.74 -2.04
CA GLU A 211 2.89 8.17 -1.09
C GLU A 211 1.98 7.00 -0.67
N ILE A 212 1.49 6.21 -1.63
CA ILE A 212 0.62 5.07 -1.32
C ILE A 212 1.37 3.96 -0.58
N LEU A 213 2.67 3.76 -0.87
CA LEU A 213 3.52 2.79 -0.19
C LEU A 213 3.74 3.20 1.25
N GLN A 214 4.14 4.45 1.47
CA GLN A 214 4.38 5.00 2.79
C GLN A 214 3.11 4.95 3.65
N ALA A 215 1.96 5.34 3.08
CA ALA A 215 0.68 5.25 3.78
C ALA A 215 0.28 3.80 4.13
N TYR A 216 0.65 2.82 3.30
CA TYR A 216 0.45 1.40 3.62
C TYR A 216 1.34 0.96 4.79
N ILE A 217 2.62 1.32 4.78
CA ILE A 217 3.57 1.01 5.85
C ILE A 217 3.13 1.66 7.17
N ASP A 218 2.75 2.94 7.13
CA ASP A 218 2.26 3.66 8.32
C ASP A 218 1.09 2.95 8.98
N ARG A 219 0.07 2.56 8.20
CA ARG A 219 -1.10 1.84 8.74
C ARG A 219 -0.71 0.49 9.32
N ARG A 220 0.15 -0.26 8.63
CA ARG A 220 0.60 -1.59 9.09
C ARG A 220 1.38 -1.49 10.40
N GLU A 221 2.35 -0.58 10.46
CA GLU A 221 3.20 -0.41 11.64
C GLU A 221 2.44 0.18 12.83
N GLN A 222 1.45 1.06 12.59
CA GLN A 222 0.51 1.49 13.63
C GLN A 222 -0.24 0.31 14.24
N VAL A 223 -0.77 -0.60 13.42
CA VAL A 223 -1.47 -1.80 13.92
C VAL A 223 -0.52 -2.71 14.69
N ARG A 224 0.71 -2.90 14.19
CA ARG A 224 1.75 -3.67 14.90
C ARG A 224 2.03 -3.08 16.28
N LEU A 225 2.20 -1.76 16.36
CA LEU A 225 2.50 -1.04 17.60
C LEU A 225 1.34 -1.10 18.58
N ILE A 226 0.09 -0.92 18.11
CA ILE A 226 -1.11 -1.05 18.95
C ILE A 226 -1.16 -2.44 19.61
N LYS A 227 -0.89 -3.50 18.82
CA LYS A 227 -0.83 -4.87 19.35
C LYS A 227 0.32 -5.08 20.35
N GLU A 228 1.46 -4.44 20.12
CA GLU A 228 2.62 -4.53 21.02
C GLU A 228 2.36 -3.82 22.36
N LEU A 229 1.73 -2.64 22.34
CA LEU A 229 1.49 -1.83 23.52
C LEU A 229 0.26 -2.27 24.33
N TYR A 230 -0.79 -2.71 23.64
CA TYR A 230 -2.11 -2.98 24.22
C TYR A 230 -2.59 -4.40 23.95
N GLY A 231 -1.70 -5.33 23.57
CA GLY A 231 -2.09 -6.71 23.25
C GLY A 231 -2.81 -7.45 24.38
N ASN A 232 -2.64 -7.00 25.63
CA ASN A 232 -3.32 -7.54 26.81
C ASN A 232 -4.77 -7.04 26.93
N GLN A 233 -5.12 -5.98 26.22
CA GLN A 233 -6.42 -5.29 26.24
C GLN A 233 -7.18 -5.51 24.93
N ILE A 234 -6.48 -5.99 23.91
CA ILE A 234 -6.99 -6.24 22.57
C ILE A 234 -7.14 -7.75 22.44
N GLY A 235 -8.39 -8.20 22.31
CA GLY A 235 -8.73 -9.59 22.03
C GLY A 235 -8.40 -9.95 20.58
N GLU A 236 -9.40 -10.45 19.84
CA GLU A 236 -9.22 -10.74 18.42
C GLU A 236 -8.96 -9.45 17.63
N LEU A 237 -7.86 -9.43 16.85
CA LEU A 237 -7.48 -8.34 15.95
C LEU A 237 -7.47 -8.86 14.52
N PHE A 238 -8.24 -8.19 13.68
CA PHE A 238 -8.39 -8.44 12.27
C PHE A 238 -7.95 -7.19 11.47
N HIS A 239 -7.24 -7.39 10.35
CA HIS A 239 -6.90 -6.29 9.44
C HIS A 239 -6.93 -6.74 7.97
N SER A 240 -7.46 -5.88 7.11
CA SER A 240 -7.37 -6.04 5.66
C SER A 240 -5.91 -6.05 5.17
N LEU A 241 -5.64 -6.58 3.98
CA LEU A 241 -4.29 -6.57 3.37
C LEU A 241 -3.66 -5.18 3.26
N PRO A 242 -4.36 -4.12 2.76
CA PRO A 242 -3.81 -2.77 2.71
C PRO A 242 -3.90 -2.01 4.06
N TYR A 243 -4.36 -2.66 5.12
CA TYR A 243 -4.60 -2.08 6.45
C TYR A 243 -5.54 -0.87 6.46
N ASN A 244 -6.44 -0.74 5.47
CA ASN A 244 -7.43 0.34 5.43
C ASN A 244 -8.71 0.02 6.23
N VAL A 245 -8.92 -1.25 6.55
CA VAL A 245 -9.93 -1.74 7.50
C VAL A 245 -9.22 -2.53 8.58
N ILE A 246 -9.52 -2.18 9.83
CA ILE A 246 -9.01 -2.80 11.05
C ILE A 246 -10.23 -3.03 11.96
N GLU A 247 -10.36 -4.25 12.47
CA GLU A 247 -11.40 -4.62 13.43
C GLU A 247 -10.71 -5.26 14.64
N PHE A 248 -11.06 -4.84 15.84
CA PHE A 248 -10.59 -5.51 17.04
C PHE A 248 -11.59 -5.42 18.18
N VAL A 249 -11.48 -6.37 19.10
CA VAL A 249 -12.27 -6.38 20.34
C VAL A 249 -11.43 -5.80 21.47
N LEU A 250 -12.02 -4.88 22.23
CA LEU A 250 -11.46 -4.45 23.50
C LEU A 250 -12.01 -5.36 24.60
N GLU A 251 -11.12 -5.92 25.41
CA GLU A 251 -11.53 -6.63 26.61
C GLU A 251 -11.97 -5.62 27.67
N ASP A 252 -13.15 -5.81 28.26
CA ASP A 252 -13.63 -4.95 29.34
C ASP A 252 -12.71 -5.08 30.56
N PHE A 253 -12.29 -3.93 31.10
CA PHE A 253 -11.55 -3.88 32.36
C PHE A 253 -12.54 -4.04 33.52
N GLU A 254 -12.33 -5.04 34.40
CA GLU A 254 -12.92 -5.05 35.75
C GLU A 254 -12.26 -4.02 36.68
#